data_AF-A0A7J7II62-F1
#
_entry.id   AF-A0A7J7II62-F1
#
_cell.length_a   1.000
_cell.length_b   1.000
_cell.length_c   1.000
_cell.angle_alpha   90.00
_cell.angle_beta   90.00
_cell.angle_gamma   90.00
#
_symmetry.space_group_name_H-M   'P 1'
#
loop_
_entity.id
_entity.type
_entity.pdbx_description
1 polymer ?
#
loop_
_entity_poly.entity_id
_entity_poly.type
_entity_poly.pdbx_seq_one_letter_code
_entity_poly.pdbx_strand_id
1 'polypeptide(L)'
;MPLQGSVYRCLICTSITSNTVDDAIADMYEARRTGADLVEFRADYLSEGEPWERVVEQRPLPMIFTYRPVCEGGLSDMNDHERVRLLQRAVERGVEYVDVELANMDLFRFPESVRQQDASTRPKLIVSYHSFTRALNEAELAELYTAIVATGADVCKIAMMCHDLCDNARLFDLLKRTAGSKPTIAIGMGEHGQMSRILVAKFGPAMLTFTALSEARASAPGQLRTDELVQHYRFHSLNPDTTVYGVIGAPVSHSMSPRIHNHAFGLLRLNHVYLPFLVQDGSKLGHFLDTMTRYGLRGASVTIPHKQRVMECLDELDDIAKQIGAVNTIVVDPLTGRRKGYNTDWQAAIDAVTDALERDGKLETVRSEALRRRHVVLLGAGGAARAIAFGAVHRHCGKLTVINRTLERAQSLVNDLVAFGETELVARSLEDFCRIQLNPETREHIDILMNSTSIGMYPETDTIPIPKEILEPHLLVFDAIYNPIETKLLKLARQTGCRTIDGVEMFVRQAAAQFTLWTGLTAPIQEMRATVMQELGQMAQH
;
A
#
# COMPACT_ATOMS: atom_id res chain seq x y z
N MET A 1 5.30 11.74 -34.37
CA MET A 1 4.46 10.52 -34.27
C MET A 1 5.28 9.47 -33.54
N PRO A 2 4.76 8.79 -32.51
CA PRO A 2 5.43 7.59 -32.00
C PRO A 2 5.32 6.50 -33.07
N LEU A 3 6.44 5.81 -33.27
CA LEU A 3 6.63 4.72 -34.20
C LEU A 3 5.51 3.67 -34.06
N GLN A 4 4.93 3.27 -35.19
CA GLN A 4 4.12 2.05 -35.27
C GLN A 4 4.93 0.89 -34.68
N GLY A 5 4.51 0.39 -33.51
CA GLY A 5 5.15 -0.75 -32.83
C GLY A 5 5.66 -0.49 -31.41
N SER A 6 5.73 0.76 -30.91
CA SER A 6 6.05 1.00 -29.50
C SER A 6 4.78 0.92 -28.64
N VAL A 7 4.74 -0.03 -27.70
CA VAL A 7 3.73 -0.08 -26.63
C VAL A 7 3.70 1.30 -25.96
N TYR A 8 2.54 1.98 -25.98
CA TYR A 8 2.35 3.26 -25.30
C TYR A 8 2.69 3.06 -23.81
N ARG A 9 3.75 3.72 -23.33
CA ARG A 9 4.19 3.66 -21.93
C ARG A 9 3.76 4.94 -21.23
N CYS A 10 3.06 4.81 -20.11
CA CYS A 10 2.69 5.93 -19.25
C CYS A 10 3.97 6.53 -18.64
N LEU A 11 4.11 7.86 -18.72
CA LEU A 11 5.31 8.57 -18.29
C LEU A 11 5.25 8.96 -16.81
N ILE A 12 6.41 9.10 -16.17
CA ILE A 12 6.54 9.65 -14.82
C ILE A 12 6.98 11.11 -14.92
N CYS A 13 6.15 12.02 -14.42
CA CYS A 13 6.46 13.44 -14.33
C CYS A 13 6.71 13.85 -12.88
N THR A 14 7.92 14.29 -12.56
CA THR A 14 8.23 14.80 -11.21
C THR A 14 7.96 16.30 -11.13
N SER A 15 7.11 16.72 -10.20
CA SER A 15 6.85 18.14 -9.93
C SER A 15 8.02 18.77 -9.18
N ILE A 16 8.50 19.92 -9.68
CA ILE A 16 9.61 20.69 -9.12
C ILE A 16 9.04 21.94 -8.45
N THR A 17 9.15 21.99 -7.12
CA THR A 17 8.50 22.98 -6.23
C THR A 17 9.53 23.79 -5.41
N SER A 18 10.78 23.80 -5.84
CA SER A 18 11.86 24.56 -5.21
C SER A 18 11.64 26.07 -5.43
N ASN A 19 12.04 26.87 -4.44
CA ASN A 19 11.80 28.31 -4.42
C ASN A 19 12.98 29.16 -4.93
N THR A 20 14.09 28.54 -5.30
CA THR A 20 15.26 29.18 -5.93
C THR A 20 15.57 28.49 -7.26
N VAL A 21 16.21 29.20 -8.19
CA VAL A 21 16.61 28.64 -9.49
C VAL A 21 17.66 27.53 -9.34
N ASP A 22 18.63 27.70 -8.43
CA ASP A 22 19.69 26.71 -8.21
C ASP A 22 19.11 25.38 -7.71
N ASP A 23 18.22 25.44 -6.73
CA ASP A 23 17.55 24.26 -6.20
C ASP A 23 16.61 23.63 -7.23
N ALA A 24 15.88 24.43 -8.01
CA ALA A 24 15.00 23.91 -9.06
C ALA A 24 15.79 23.13 -10.12
N ILE A 25 16.97 23.63 -10.51
CA ILE A 25 17.86 22.93 -11.44
C ILE A 25 18.39 21.64 -10.80
N ALA A 26 18.88 21.69 -9.57
CA ALA A 26 19.36 20.50 -8.85
C ALA A 26 18.26 19.43 -8.70
N ASP A 27 17.04 19.84 -8.34
CA ASP A 27 15.87 18.98 -8.19
C ASP A 27 15.48 18.32 -9.52
N MET A 28 15.62 18.99 -10.66
CA MET A 28 15.41 18.37 -11.98
C MET A 28 16.45 17.29 -12.30
N TYR A 29 17.72 17.49 -11.95
CA TYR A 29 18.76 16.46 -12.13
C TYR A 29 18.52 15.27 -11.20
N GLU A 30 18.04 15.51 -9.98
CA GLU A 30 17.64 14.47 -9.04
C GLU A 30 16.42 13.68 -9.55
N ALA A 31 15.42 14.36 -10.11
CA ALA A 31 14.26 13.72 -10.75
C ALA A 31 14.72 12.79 -11.89
N ARG A 32 15.65 13.25 -12.74
CA ARG A 32 16.26 12.41 -13.78
C ARG A 32 17.00 11.20 -13.20
N ARG A 33 17.80 11.40 -12.14
CA ARG A 33 18.56 10.33 -11.50
C ARG A 33 17.65 9.27 -10.88
N THR A 34 16.51 9.67 -10.34
CA THR A 34 15.53 8.78 -9.69
C THR A 34 14.57 8.09 -10.66
N GLY A 35 14.60 8.47 -11.95
CA GLY A 35 13.89 7.76 -13.03
C GLY A 35 12.68 8.49 -13.60
N ALA A 36 12.55 9.80 -13.41
CA ALA A 36 11.52 10.60 -14.08
C ALA A 36 11.74 10.64 -15.60
N ASP A 37 10.67 10.58 -16.37
CA ASP A 37 10.70 10.71 -17.83
C ASP A 37 10.61 12.19 -18.26
N LEU A 38 9.98 13.03 -17.43
CA LEU A 38 9.84 14.47 -17.61
C LEU A 38 9.70 15.18 -16.26
N VAL A 39 9.78 16.52 -16.28
CA VAL A 39 9.61 17.36 -15.08
C VAL A 39 8.48 18.36 -15.28
N GLU A 40 7.69 18.62 -14.23
CA GLU A 40 6.75 19.74 -14.18
C GLU A 40 7.40 20.86 -13.37
N PHE A 41 7.81 21.92 -14.05
CA PHE A 41 8.33 23.08 -13.35
C PHE A 41 7.17 23.97 -12.89
N ARG A 42 6.95 23.97 -11.57
CA ARG A 42 5.96 24.83 -10.90
C ARG A 42 6.57 26.20 -10.66
N ALA A 43 6.61 27.01 -11.71
CA ALA A 43 7.20 28.35 -11.67
C ALA A 43 6.48 29.29 -10.68
N ASP A 44 5.25 28.96 -10.26
CA ASP A 44 4.55 29.65 -9.18
C ASP A 44 5.19 29.46 -7.78
N TYR A 45 6.11 28.51 -7.60
CA TYR A 45 6.85 28.30 -6.34
C TYR A 45 8.15 29.10 -6.25
N LEU A 46 8.66 29.62 -7.36
CA LEU A 46 9.88 30.42 -7.33
C LEU A 46 9.64 31.73 -6.57
N SER A 47 10.66 32.13 -5.81
CA SER A 47 10.66 33.41 -5.12
C SER A 47 10.64 34.56 -6.13
N GLU A 48 10.02 35.67 -5.77
CA GLU A 48 9.98 36.86 -6.63
C GLU A 48 11.39 37.34 -7.00
N GLY A 49 11.61 37.66 -8.27
CA GLY A 49 12.90 38.10 -8.81
C GLY A 49 13.84 36.98 -9.26
N GLU A 50 13.54 35.72 -8.95
CA GLU A 50 14.30 34.58 -9.46
C GLU A 50 14.14 34.43 -10.99
N PRO A 51 15.24 34.32 -11.77
CA PRO A 51 15.19 34.26 -13.23
C PRO A 51 14.78 32.87 -13.73
N TRP A 52 13.47 32.60 -13.74
CA TRP A 52 12.90 31.31 -14.16
C TRP A 52 13.36 30.85 -15.55
N GLU A 53 13.74 31.76 -16.43
CA GLU A 53 14.26 31.46 -17.77
C GLU A 53 15.48 30.54 -17.72
N ARG A 54 16.33 30.70 -16.70
CA ARG A 54 17.52 29.87 -16.49
C ARG A 54 17.14 28.42 -16.16
N VAL A 55 16.05 28.20 -15.43
CA VAL A 55 15.52 26.84 -15.15
C VAL A 55 15.12 26.17 -16.46
N VAL A 56 14.44 26.90 -17.35
CA VAL A 56 14.02 26.40 -18.66
C VAL A 56 15.22 26.07 -19.54
N GLU A 57 16.23 26.94 -19.58
CA GLU A 57 17.42 26.75 -20.43
C GLU A 57 18.32 25.60 -19.96
N GLN A 58 18.38 25.33 -18.65
CA GLN A 58 19.26 24.29 -18.06
C GLN A 58 18.55 22.97 -17.75
N ARG A 59 17.30 22.79 -18.23
CA ARG A 59 16.50 21.59 -17.94
C ARG A 59 17.16 20.31 -18.48
N PRO A 60 17.29 19.24 -17.67
CA PRO A 60 17.92 17.99 -18.10
C PRO A 60 16.93 16.99 -18.76
N LEU A 61 15.63 17.30 -18.72
CA LEU A 61 14.52 16.47 -19.19
C LEU A 61 13.48 17.35 -19.91
N PRO A 62 12.59 16.76 -20.74
CA PRO A 62 11.40 17.45 -21.22
C PRO A 62 10.61 18.08 -20.07
N MET A 63 10.05 19.26 -20.31
CA MET A 63 9.41 20.06 -19.28
C MET A 63 7.95 20.37 -19.60
N ILE A 64 7.12 20.22 -18.57
CA ILE A 64 5.84 20.90 -18.46
C ILE A 64 6.07 22.19 -17.71
N PHE A 65 5.88 23.32 -18.39
CA PHE A 65 5.88 24.62 -17.73
C PHE A 65 4.50 24.91 -17.16
N THR A 66 4.43 25.15 -15.86
CA THR A 66 3.17 25.45 -15.14
C THR A 66 3.37 26.68 -14.26
N TYR A 67 2.40 27.59 -14.33
CA TYR A 67 2.33 28.73 -13.42
C TYR A 67 0.89 28.84 -12.91
N ARG A 68 0.65 28.24 -11.75
CA ARG A 68 -0.70 27.96 -11.24
C ARG A 68 -1.20 29.08 -10.31
N PRO A 69 -2.44 29.59 -10.48
CA PRO A 69 -3.04 30.55 -9.56
C PRO A 69 -3.54 29.88 -8.27
N VAL A 70 -3.69 30.65 -7.19
CA VAL A 70 -4.15 30.15 -5.87
C VAL A 70 -5.50 29.43 -5.94
N CYS A 71 -6.46 29.92 -6.72
CA CYS A 71 -7.78 29.28 -6.88
C CYS A 71 -7.72 27.88 -7.53
N GLU A 72 -6.62 27.56 -8.20
CA GLU A 72 -6.37 26.28 -8.87
C GLU A 72 -5.23 25.50 -8.17
N GLY A 73 -5.00 25.76 -6.88
CA GLY A 73 -4.03 25.03 -6.05
C GLY A 73 -2.57 25.43 -6.26
N GLY A 74 -2.33 26.62 -6.81
CA GLY A 74 -0.99 27.23 -6.91
C GLY A 74 -0.67 28.19 -5.78
N LEU A 75 0.47 28.86 -5.91
CA LEU A 75 0.91 29.91 -4.97
C LEU A 75 0.80 31.33 -5.53
N SER A 76 0.41 31.47 -6.80
CA SER A 76 0.39 32.79 -7.44
C SER A 76 -0.90 33.56 -7.23
N ASP A 77 -0.76 34.81 -6.80
CA ASP A 77 -1.79 35.86 -6.78
C ASP A 77 -1.72 36.80 -8.01
N MET A 78 -0.82 36.51 -8.97
CA MET A 78 -0.66 37.28 -10.19
C MET A 78 -1.93 37.29 -11.02
N ASN A 79 -2.23 38.43 -11.66
CA ASN A 79 -3.40 38.51 -12.53
C ASN A 79 -3.27 37.59 -13.76
N ASP A 80 -4.41 37.06 -14.22
CA ASP A 80 -4.43 36.06 -15.29
C ASP A 80 -3.80 36.51 -16.62
N HIS A 81 -3.91 37.79 -17.00
CA HIS A 81 -3.27 38.28 -18.23
C HIS A 81 -1.75 38.29 -18.13
N GLU A 82 -1.19 38.66 -16.97
CA GLU A 82 0.26 38.62 -16.74
C GLU A 82 0.78 37.18 -16.72
N ARG A 83 0.04 36.31 -16.04
CA ARG A 83 0.32 34.89 -15.95
C ARG A 83 0.31 34.22 -17.32
N VAL A 84 -0.72 34.44 -18.13
CA VAL A 84 -0.81 33.94 -19.51
C VAL A 84 0.34 34.46 -20.37
N ARG A 85 0.76 35.72 -20.22
CA ARG A 85 1.95 36.25 -20.91
C ARG A 85 3.23 35.52 -20.51
N LEU A 86 3.38 35.15 -19.24
CA LEU A 86 4.51 34.36 -18.76
C LEU A 86 4.51 32.95 -19.40
N LEU A 87 3.36 32.30 -19.45
CA LEU A 87 3.19 31.00 -20.13
C LEU A 87 3.55 31.11 -21.62
N GLN A 88 3.12 32.16 -22.32
CA GLN A 88 3.48 32.42 -23.71
C GLN A 88 5.00 32.58 -23.89
N ARG A 89 5.67 33.33 -23.01
CA ARG A 89 7.14 33.49 -23.03
C ARG A 89 7.86 32.15 -22.82
N ALA A 90 7.34 31.28 -21.96
CA ALA A 90 7.90 29.94 -21.77
C ALA A 90 7.81 29.10 -23.05
N VAL A 91 6.69 29.18 -23.77
CA VAL A 91 6.51 28.52 -25.08
C VAL A 91 7.54 29.03 -26.10
N GLU A 92 7.78 30.34 -26.18
CA GLU A 92 8.79 30.91 -27.10
C GLU A 92 10.21 30.45 -26.77
N ARG A 93 10.46 30.08 -25.51
CA ARG A 93 11.73 29.50 -25.03
C ARG A 93 11.82 27.98 -25.23
N GLY A 94 10.85 27.39 -25.92
CA GLY A 94 10.93 26.02 -26.42
C GLY A 94 10.68 24.95 -25.38
N VAL A 95 9.86 25.20 -24.35
CA VAL A 95 9.36 24.13 -23.45
C VAL A 95 8.52 23.12 -24.24
N GLU A 96 8.56 21.85 -23.86
CA GLU A 96 7.84 20.79 -24.60
C GLU A 96 6.33 20.84 -24.35
N TYR A 97 5.92 21.23 -23.15
CA TYR A 97 4.53 21.37 -22.76
C TYR A 97 4.30 22.66 -21.97
N VAL A 98 3.11 23.23 -22.14
CA VAL A 98 2.58 24.31 -21.30
C VAL A 98 1.24 23.87 -20.75
N ASP A 99 1.03 24.06 -19.45
CA ASP A 99 -0.23 23.75 -18.76
C ASP A 99 -1.02 25.04 -18.52
N VAL A 100 -2.24 25.08 -19.05
CA VAL A 100 -3.18 26.20 -18.91
C VAL A 100 -4.49 25.66 -18.33
N GLU A 101 -5.03 26.33 -17.33
CA GLU A 101 -6.31 25.97 -16.73
C GLU A 101 -7.45 26.17 -17.73
N LEU A 102 -8.44 25.28 -17.71
CA LEU A 102 -9.63 25.38 -18.55
C LEU A 102 -10.32 26.75 -18.42
N ALA A 103 -10.35 27.29 -17.20
CA ALA A 103 -10.94 28.60 -16.90
C ALA A 103 -10.23 29.78 -17.59
N ASN A 104 -8.97 29.61 -18.02
CA ASN A 104 -8.17 30.67 -18.64
C ASN A 104 -7.94 30.47 -20.14
N MET A 105 -8.59 29.47 -20.75
CA MET A 105 -8.44 29.18 -22.17
C MET A 105 -8.96 30.28 -23.10
N ASP A 106 -9.85 31.17 -22.63
CA ASP A 106 -10.25 32.34 -23.41
C ASP A 106 -9.12 33.37 -23.57
N LEU A 107 -8.19 33.42 -22.62
CA LEU A 107 -7.06 34.35 -22.61
C LEU A 107 -5.83 33.79 -23.33
N PHE A 108 -5.64 32.47 -23.29
CA PHE A 108 -4.44 31.85 -23.84
C PHE A 108 -4.54 31.61 -25.34
N ARG A 109 -3.53 32.06 -26.08
CA ARG A 109 -3.27 31.62 -27.45
C ARG A 109 -1.77 31.44 -27.62
N PHE A 110 -1.35 30.47 -28.42
CA PHE A 110 0.07 30.33 -28.76
C PHE A 110 0.63 31.64 -29.36
N PRO A 111 1.89 31.99 -29.07
CA PRO A 111 2.60 33.07 -29.76
C PRO A 111 2.62 32.87 -31.28
N GLU A 112 2.65 33.95 -32.06
CA GLU A 112 2.65 33.86 -33.53
C GLU A 112 3.84 33.05 -34.07
N SER A 113 5.02 33.23 -33.45
CA SER A 113 6.25 32.49 -33.71
C SER A 113 6.10 30.97 -33.57
N VAL A 114 5.11 30.51 -32.82
CA VAL A 114 4.84 29.10 -32.53
C VAL A 114 3.64 28.58 -33.32
N ARG A 115 2.63 29.42 -33.59
CA ARG A 115 1.46 29.03 -34.40
C ARG A 115 1.81 28.60 -35.81
N GLN A 116 2.88 29.15 -36.38
CA GLN A 116 3.35 28.83 -37.72
C GLN A 116 4.17 27.54 -37.77
N GLN A 117 4.54 26.96 -36.62
CA GLN A 117 5.31 25.72 -36.55
C GLN A 117 4.42 24.49 -36.83
N ASP A 118 5.04 23.42 -37.32
CA ASP A 118 4.36 22.15 -37.50
C ASP A 118 3.82 21.60 -36.17
N ALA A 119 2.63 21.02 -36.20
CA ALA A 119 1.98 20.49 -35.01
C ALA A 119 2.84 19.41 -34.31
N SER A 120 3.70 18.70 -35.03
CA SER A 120 4.60 17.68 -34.49
C SER A 120 5.82 18.22 -33.76
N THR A 121 6.23 19.47 -34.04
CA THR A 121 7.43 20.10 -33.45
C THR A 121 7.10 21.21 -32.47
N ARG A 122 5.90 21.81 -32.56
CA ARG A 122 5.48 22.86 -31.62
C ARG A 122 5.30 22.31 -30.19
N PRO A 123 5.47 23.16 -29.16
CA PRO A 123 5.04 22.86 -27.80
C PRO A 123 3.59 22.41 -27.73
N LYS A 124 3.31 21.46 -26.83
CA LYS A 124 1.97 20.89 -26.63
C LYS A 124 1.22 21.64 -25.54
N LEU A 125 -0.07 21.87 -25.78
CA LEU A 125 -0.97 22.49 -24.82
C LEU A 125 -1.64 21.40 -23.97
N ILE A 126 -1.33 21.41 -22.67
CA ILE A 126 -2.11 20.71 -21.65
C ILE A 126 -3.18 21.68 -21.17
N VAL A 127 -4.45 21.26 -21.22
CA VAL A 127 -5.54 22.01 -20.61
C VAL A 127 -6.05 21.24 -19.40
N SER A 128 -6.02 21.90 -18.23
CA SER A 128 -6.23 21.26 -16.94
C SER A 128 -7.44 21.75 -16.18
N TYR A 129 -8.01 20.86 -15.36
CA TYR A 129 -9.06 21.15 -14.39
C TYR A 129 -8.80 20.40 -13.08
N HIS A 130 -9.03 21.06 -11.95
CA HIS A 130 -8.80 20.49 -10.62
C HIS A 130 -10.04 20.63 -9.72
N SER A 131 -10.54 19.51 -9.21
CA SER A 131 -11.59 19.49 -8.16
C SER A 131 -10.95 19.17 -6.81
N PHE A 132 -10.66 20.19 -6.01
CA PHE A 132 -9.92 20.02 -4.75
C PHE A 132 -10.74 19.48 -3.58
N THR A 133 -12.06 19.65 -3.61
CA THR A 133 -12.91 19.38 -2.44
C THR A 133 -13.73 18.11 -2.56
N ARG A 134 -13.96 17.61 -3.78
CA ARG A 134 -14.85 16.46 -4.01
C ARG A 134 -14.40 15.59 -5.18
N ALA A 135 -14.93 14.38 -5.20
CA ALA A 135 -14.91 13.54 -6.38
C ALA A 135 -15.95 14.03 -7.40
N LEU A 136 -15.62 13.85 -8.67
CA LEU A 136 -16.52 14.12 -9.80
C LEU A 136 -17.30 12.85 -10.15
N ASN A 137 -18.53 13.01 -10.62
CA ASN A 137 -19.32 11.91 -11.17
C ASN A 137 -19.00 11.66 -12.66
N GLU A 138 -19.52 10.56 -13.23
CA GLU A 138 -19.22 10.19 -14.62
C GLU A 138 -19.68 11.23 -15.65
N ALA A 139 -20.83 11.85 -15.44
CA ALA A 139 -21.36 12.87 -16.35
C ALA A 139 -20.49 14.13 -16.32
N GLU A 140 -20.13 14.60 -15.12
CA GLU A 140 -19.22 15.74 -14.93
C GLU A 140 -17.85 15.50 -15.58
N LEU A 141 -17.27 14.30 -15.41
CA LEU A 141 -16.00 13.94 -16.05
C LEU A 141 -16.10 13.96 -17.58
N ALA A 142 -17.20 13.45 -18.15
CA ALA A 142 -17.41 13.44 -19.59
C ALA A 142 -17.63 14.85 -20.17
N GLU A 143 -18.40 15.69 -19.46
CA GLU A 143 -18.62 17.10 -19.82
C GLU A 143 -17.30 17.88 -19.77
N LEU A 144 -16.52 17.74 -18.70
CA LEU A 144 -15.20 18.38 -18.57
C LEU A 144 -14.23 17.92 -19.65
N TYR A 145 -14.15 16.62 -19.93
CA TYR A 145 -13.32 16.11 -21.01
C TYR A 145 -13.71 16.74 -22.35
N THR A 146 -15.00 16.78 -22.66
CA THR A 146 -15.52 17.38 -23.90
C THR A 146 -15.19 18.87 -23.98
N ALA A 147 -15.39 19.62 -22.89
CA ALA A 147 -15.05 21.03 -22.80
C ALA A 147 -13.56 21.26 -23.05
N ILE A 148 -12.69 20.46 -22.43
CA ILE A 148 -11.24 20.54 -22.63
C ILE A 148 -10.87 20.26 -24.09
N VAL A 149 -11.42 19.21 -24.70
CA VAL A 149 -11.16 18.88 -26.11
C VAL A 149 -11.58 20.03 -27.04
N ALA A 150 -12.72 20.67 -26.76
CA ALA A 150 -13.25 21.78 -27.56
C ALA A 150 -12.34 23.02 -27.55
N THR A 151 -11.48 23.18 -26.54
CA THR A 151 -10.49 24.28 -26.49
C THR A 151 -9.35 24.13 -27.50
N GLY A 152 -9.21 22.96 -28.13
CA GLY A 152 -8.09 22.64 -29.00
C GLY A 152 -6.87 22.07 -28.27
N ALA A 153 -7.05 21.64 -27.01
CA ALA A 153 -6.01 21.00 -26.20
C ALA A 153 -5.29 19.87 -26.96
N ASP A 154 -3.97 19.77 -26.79
CA ASP A 154 -3.21 18.60 -27.23
C ASP A 154 -3.33 17.45 -26.22
N VAL A 155 -3.48 17.79 -24.94
CA VAL A 155 -3.57 16.86 -23.81
C VAL A 155 -4.67 17.32 -22.84
N CYS A 156 -5.53 16.39 -22.42
CA CYS A 156 -6.55 16.64 -21.41
C CYS A 156 -6.02 16.30 -20.01
N LYS A 157 -6.14 17.20 -19.02
CA LYS A 157 -5.76 16.92 -17.63
C LYS A 157 -6.93 17.17 -16.68
N ILE A 158 -7.34 16.13 -15.94
CA ILE A 158 -8.40 16.21 -14.93
C ILE A 158 -7.89 15.60 -13.64
N ALA A 159 -7.92 16.38 -12.56
CA ALA A 159 -7.61 15.93 -11.21
C ALA A 159 -8.81 16.12 -10.29
N MET A 160 -9.11 15.15 -9.42
CA MET A 160 -10.20 15.25 -8.44
C MET A 160 -9.80 14.69 -7.07
N MET A 161 -10.35 15.24 -6.01
CA MET A 161 -10.18 14.72 -4.65
C MET A 161 -10.95 13.41 -4.50
N CYS A 162 -10.27 12.36 -4.04
CA CYS A 162 -10.89 11.08 -3.75
C CYS A 162 -11.10 10.93 -2.24
N HIS A 163 -12.32 10.62 -1.84
CA HIS A 163 -12.70 10.37 -0.44
C HIS A 163 -12.95 8.88 -0.18
N ASP A 164 -12.99 8.08 -1.24
CA ASP A 164 -13.14 6.63 -1.21
C ASP A 164 -12.28 5.98 -2.30
N LEU A 165 -11.79 4.76 -2.09
CA LEU A 165 -11.03 4.02 -3.11
C LEU A 165 -11.82 3.84 -4.41
N CYS A 166 -13.14 3.70 -4.33
CA CYS A 166 -14.00 3.48 -5.48
C CYS A 166 -14.17 4.74 -6.34
N ASP A 167 -13.83 5.95 -5.85
CA ASP A 167 -13.83 7.17 -6.66
C ASP A 167 -12.87 7.04 -7.86
N ASN A 168 -11.74 6.35 -7.68
CA ASN A 168 -10.74 6.12 -8.73
C ASN A 168 -11.29 5.34 -9.94
N ALA A 169 -12.32 4.50 -9.74
CA ALA A 169 -12.94 3.75 -10.83
C ALA A 169 -13.44 4.68 -11.94
N ARG A 170 -13.97 5.85 -11.59
CA ARG A 170 -14.48 6.83 -12.55
C ARG A 170 -13.37 7.42 -13.42
N LEU A 171 -12.17 7.58 -12.86
CA LEU A 171 -10.98 8.00 -13.62
C LEU A 171 -10.51 6.90 -14.56
N PHE A 172 -10.54 5.65 -14.13
CA PHE A 172 -10.19 4.51 -14.97
C PHE A 172 -11.20 4.33 -16.13
N ASP A 173 -12.49 4.52 -15.87
CA ASP A 173 -13.53 4.51 -16.91
C ASP A 173 -13.35 5.68 -17.89
N LEU A 174 -13.02 6.88 -17.41
CA LEU A 174 -12.68 8.01 -18.29
C LEU A 174 -11.51 7.65 -19.20
N LEU A 175 -10.42 7.09 -18.66
CA LEU A 175 -9.28 6.65 -19.45
C LEU A 175 -9.70 5.60 -20.48
N LYS A 176 -10.43 4.56 -20.09
CA LYS A 176 -10.91 3.53 -21.04
C LYS A 176 -11.77 4.11 -22.16
N ARG A 177 -12.71 5.01 -21.85
CA ARG A 177 -13.63 5.63 -22.82
C ARG A 177 -12.91 6.57 -23.80
N THR A 178 -11.82 7.19 -23.37
CA THR A 178 -11.04 8.15 -24.16
C THR A 178 -9.88 7.49 -24.91
N ALA A 179 -9.76 6.15 -24.84
CA ALA A 179 -8.75 5.41 -25.57
C ALA A 179 -8.84 5.63 -27.09
N GLY A 180 -7.70 6.00 -27.70
CA GLY A 180 -7.64 6.34 -29.13
C GLY A 180 -8.07 7.77 -29.47
N SER A 181 -8.41 8.60 -28.48
CA SER A 181 -8.69 10.03 -28.64
C SER A 181 -7.48 10.88 -28.23
N LYS A 182 -7.68 11.99 -27.51
CA LYS A 182 -6.60 12.83 -26.99
C LYS A 182 -5.85 12.12 -25.86
N PRO A 183 -4.51 12.25 -25.78
CA PRO A 183 -3.76 11.86 -24.59
C PRO A 183 -4.38 12.48 -23.34
N THR A 184 -4.59 11.66 -22.31
CA THR A 184 -5.33 12.08 -21.10
C THR A 184 -4.51 11.82 -19.84
N ILE A 185 -4.55 12.78 -18.93
CA ILE A 185 -3.98 12.72 -17.58
C ILE A 185 -5.17 12.74 -16.61
N ALA A 186 -5.42 11.64 -15.91
CA ALA A 186 -6.54 11.50 -14.99
C ALA A 186 -6.04 11.07 -13.61
N ILE A 187 -6.25 11.89 -12.58
CA ILE A 187 -5.57 11.74 -11.29
C ILE A 187 -6.51 11.93 -10.10
N GLY A 188 -6.46 10.99 -9.17
CA GLY A 188 -7.03 11.09 -7.84
C GLY A 188 -6.06 11.77 -6.88
N MET A 189 -6.52 12.82 -6.22
CA MET A 189 -5.83 13.48 -5.11
C MET A 189 -6.23 12.86 -3.76
N GLY A 190 -5.35 13.02 -2.78
CA GLY A 190 -5.52 12.48 -1.42
C GLY A 190 -5.06 11.04 -1.28
N GLU A 191 -5.08 10.52 -0.05
CA GLU A 191 -4.65 9.16 0.29
C GLU A 191 -5.43 8.11 -0.52
N HIS A 192 -6.76 8.24 -0.60
CA HIS A 192 -7.61 7.36 -1.39
C HIS A 192 -7.35 7.46 -2.90
N GLY A 193 -6.78 8.57 -3.37
CA GLY A 193 -6.45 8.81 -4.78
C GLY A 193 -5.13 8.18 -5.24
N GLN A 194 -4.25 7.78 -4.32
CA GLN A 194 -2.92 7.22 -4.62
C GLN A 194 -2.96 6.03 -5.59
N MET A 195 -4.00 5.18 -5.47
CA MET A 195 -4.19 4.04 -6.36
C MET A 195 -4.27 4.46 -7.83
N SER A 196 -4.93 5.57 -8.15
CA SER A 196 -4.97 6.05 -9.54
C SER A 196 -3.58 6.37 -10.07
N ARG A 197 -2.69 6.92 -9.25
CA ARG A 197 -1.34 7.35 -9.67
C ARG A 197 -0.42 6.18 -10.01
N ILE A 198 -0.70 4.99 -9.47
CA ILE A 198 0.05 3.75 -9.75
C ILE A 198 -0.62 2.98 -10.89
N LEU A 199 -1.94 2.73 -10.80
CA LEU A 199 -2.66 1.89 -11.75
C LEU A 199 -2.94 2.58 -13.09
N VAL A 200 -2.70 3.88 -13.20
CA VAL A 200 -2.81 4.62 -14.46
C VAL A 200 -2.02 3.97 -15.61
N ALA A 201 -0.86 3.35 -15.34
CA ALA A 201 -0.09 2.61 -16.35
C ALA A 201 -0.81 1.38 -16.93
N LYS A 202 -1.81 0.85 -16.21
CA LYS A 202 -2.66 -0.24 -16.68
C LYS A 202 -3.78 0.24 -17.63
N PHE A 203 -4.20 1.50 -17.52
CA PHE A 203 -5.34 2.01 -18.29
C PHE A 203 -4.82 2.81 -19.49
N GLY A 204 -4.75 2.10 -20.62
CA GLY A 204 -3.86 2.31 -21.77
C GLY A 204 -3.80 3.63 -22.57
N PRO A 205 -4.65 4.66 -22.38
CA PRO A 205 -4.39 5.98 -22.99
C PRO A 205 -3.83 7.01 -22.02
N ALA A 206 -3.52 6.60 -20.78
CA ALA A 206 -3.01 7.55 -19.82
C ALA A 206 -1.59 8.01 -20.18
N MET A 207 -1.45 9.33 -20.34
CA MET A 207 -0.20 9.93 -20.80
C MET A 207 0.89 9.86 -19.73
N LEU A 208 0.57 10.29 -18.51
CA LEU A 208 1.53 10.37 -17.41
C LEU A 208 0.87 10.32 -16.04
N THR A 209 1.70 10.14 -15.02
CA THR A 209 1.38 10.34 -13.60
C THR A 209 2.36 11.34 -12.98
N PHE A 210 1.93 12.03 -11.92
CA PHE A 210 2.81 12.97 -11.20
C PHE A 210 3.36 12.38 -9.90
N THR A 211 4.66 12.60 -9.68
CA THR A 211 5.41 12.26 -8.48
C THR A 211 6.07 13.50 -7.88
N ALA A 212 6.63 13.34 -6.69
CA ALA A 212 7.48 14.34 -6.04
C ALA A 212 8.87 13.75 -5.72
N LEU A 213 9.82 14.60 -5.32
CA LEU A 213 11.13 14.15 -4.82
C LEU A 213 11.06 13.67 -3.36
N SER A 214 10.22 14.33 -2.57
CA SER A 214 9.93 13.99 -1.18
C SER A 214 8.50 14.41 -0.84
N GLU A 215 7.97 13.94 0.29
CA GLU A 215 6.64 14.34 0.76
C GLU A 215 6.55 15.87 1.00
N ALA A 216 7.61 16.48 1.56
CA ALA A 216 7.69 17.93 1.76
C ALA A 216 7.75 18.73 0.44
N ARG A 217 8.12 18.08 -0.67
CA ARG A 217 8.17 18.68 -2.02
C ARG A 217 6.92 18.36 -2.85
N ALA A 218 5.91 17.69 -2.28
CA ALA A 218 4.68 17.38 -3.00
C ALA A 218 3.91 18.66 -3.37
N SER A 219 3.52 18.77 -4.63
CA SER A 219 2.70 19.85 -5.16
C SER A 219 1.20 19.58 -5.07
N ALA A 220 0.80 18.34 -4.78
CA ALA A 220 -0.59 17.93 -4.64
C ALA A 220 -0.74 16.75 -3.64
N PRO A 221 -1.85 16.67 -2.89
CA PRO A 221 -2.10 15.58 -1.95
C PRO A 221 -2.07 14.21 -2.63
N GLY A 222 -1.40 13.26 -1.97
CA GLY A 222 -1.29 11.87 -2.44
C GLY A 222 -0.24 11.63 -3.53
N GLN A 223 0.65 12.59 -3.83
CA GLN A 223 1.80 12.30 -4.70
C GLN A 223 2.76 11.32 -4.03
N LEU A 224 3.21 10.32 -4.80
CA LEU A 224 4.23 9.37 -4.38
C LEU A 224 5.61 9.92 -4.69
N ARG A 225 6.63 9.43 -3.98
CA ARG A 225 8.02 9.72 -4.33
C ARG A 225 8.38 9.05 -5.65
N THR A 226 9.22 9.70 -6.43
CA THR A 226 9.62 9.21 -7.77
C THR A 226 10.32 7.85 -7.67
N ASP A 227 11.26 7.71 -6.75
CA ASP A 227 11.98 6.46 -6.50
C ASP A 227 11.07 5.34 -5.99
N GLU A 228 10.10 5.66 -5.13
CA GLU A 228 9.09 4.69 -4.69
C GLU A 228 8.26 4.17 -5.87
N LEU A 229 7.78 5.04 -6.75
CA LEU A 229 7.01 4.62 -7.90
C LEU A 229 7.84 3.75 -8.86
N VAL A 230 9.09 4.15 -9.13
CA VAL A 230 10.00 3.44 -10.03
C VAL A 230 10.47 2.11 -9.46
N GLN A 231 10.98 2.09 -8.22
CA GLN A 231 11.66 0.92 -7.65
C GLN A 231 10.68 -0.03 -6.97
N HIS A 232 9.79 0.52 -6.13
CA HIS A 232 8.91 -0.28 -5.29
C HIS A 232 7.67 -0.76 -6.07
N TYR A 233 6.99 0.12 -6.80
CA TYR A 233 5.85 -0.28 -7.64
C TYR A 233 6.26 -0.79 -9.02
N ARG A 234 7.55 -0.71 -9.37
CA ARG A 234 8.11 -1.14 -10.67
C ARG A 234 7.31 -0.55 -11.84
N PHE A 235 6.96 0.73 -11.73
CA PHE A 235 5.94 1.36 -12.57
C PHE A 235 6.16 1.18 -14.08
N HIS A 236 7.43 1.18 -14.52
CA HIS A 236 7.78 0.99 -15.93
C HIS A 236 7.55 -0.43 -16.47
N SER A 237 7.38 -1.41 -15.60
CA SER A 237 6.98 -2.77 -15.98
C SER A 237 5.47 -2.94 -16.12
N LEU A 238 4.69 -1.97 -15.62
CA LEU A 238 3.23 -2.03 -15.63
C LEU A 238 2.69 -1.69 -17.02
N ASN A 239 1.62 -2.38 -17.41
CA ASN A 239 0.97 -2.29 -18.71
C ASN A 239 -0.49 -2.78 -18.61
N PRO A 240 -1.28 -2.75 -19.71
CA PRO A 240 -2.68 -3.17 -19.66
C PRO A 240 -2.95 -4.58 -19.14
N ASP A 241 -2.00 -5.50 -19.29
CA ASP A 241 -2.11 -6.89 -18.82
C ASP A 241 -1.68 -7.09 -17.36
N THR A 242 -1.19 -6.04 -16.70
CA THR A 242 -0.78 -6.13 -15.29
C THR A 242 -1.90 -6.63 -14.40
N THR A 243 -1.61 -7.66 -13.60
CA THR A 243 -2.54 -8.18 -12.60
C THR A 243 -2.42 -7.41 -11.29
N VAL A 244 -3.54 -7.05 -10.67
CA VAL A 244 -3.56 -6.24 -9.45
C VAL A 244 -3.76 -7.12 -8.22
N TYR A 245 -2.96 -6.88 -7.19
CA TYR A 245 -3.06 -7.43 -5.85
C TYR A 245 -3.04 -6.30 -4.83
N GLY A 246 -3.37 -6.57 -3.58
CA GLY A 246 -3.18 -5.57 -2.54
C GLY A 246 -3.54 -6.02 -1.14
N VAL A 247 -3.30 -5.14 -0.17
CA VAL A 247 -3.65 -5.37 1.24
C VAL A 247 -4.81 -4.46 1.63
N ILE A 248 -5.88 -5.06 2.16
CA ILE A 248 -7.07 -4.35 2.64
C ILE A 248 -6.96 -4.18 4.15
N GLY A 249 -7.04 -2.94 4.63
CA GLY A 249 -6.93 -2.64 6.06
C GLY A 249 -7.26 -1.19 6.41
N ALA A 250 -7.30 -0.90 7.71
CA ALA A 250 -7.33 0.45 8.25
C ALA A 250 -6.72 0.47 9.67
N PRO A 251 -5.56 1.14 9.88
CA PRO A 251 -4.70 1.77 8.88
C PRO A 251 -3.99 0.74 7.99
N VAL A 252 -3.42 1.19 6.86
CA VAL A 252 -2.72 0.30 5.90
C VAL A 252 -1.45 0.88 5.27
N SER A 253 -1.25 2.20 5.38
CA SER A 253 -0.11 2.93 4.79
C SER A 253 1.25 2.36 5.17
N HIS A 254 1.42 1.90 6.41
CA HIS A 254 2.68 1.34 6.92
C HIS A 254 2.83 -0.17 6.72
N SER A 255 1.94 -0.82 5.96
CA SER A 255 2.06 -2.26 5.72
C SER A 255 3.32 -2.58 4.91
N MET A 256 4.07 -3.59 5.33
CA MET A 256 5.19 -4.13 4.55
C MET A 256 4.74 -5.06 3.41
N SER A 257 3.44 -5.38 3.30
CA SER A 257 2.93 -6.31 2.28
C SER A 257 3.19 -5.83 0.84
N PRO A 258 2.96 -4.55 0.48
CA PRO A 258 3.36 -4.05 -0.84
C PRO A 258 4.86 -4.22 -1.11
N ARG A 259 5.71 -4.12 -0.08
CA ARG A 259 7.19 -4.14 -0.23
C ARG A 259 7.65 -5.53 -0.61
N ILE A 260 7.24 -6.52 0.18
CA ILE A 260 7.62 -7.91 -0.06
C ILE A 260 7.01 -8.49 -1.34
N HIS A 261 5.74 -8.18 -1.63
CA HIS A 261 5.06 -8.77 -2.77
C HIS A 261 5.52 -8.15 -4.09
N ASN A 262 5.68 -6.83 -4.17
CA ASN A 262 6.23 -6.22 -5.38
C ASN A 262 7.67 -6.65 -5.63
N HIS A 263 8.49 -6.81 -4.57
CA HIS A 263 9.84 -7.35 -4.72
C HIS A 263 9.81 -8.80 -5.26
N ALA A 264 9.00 -9.68 -4.66
CA ALA A 264 8.87 -11.08 -5.09
C ALA A 264 8.35 -11.20 -6.54
N PHE A 265 7.35 -10.40 -6.92
CA PHE A 265 6.86 -10.33 -8.30
C PHE A 265 7.97 -9.86 -9.26
N GLY A 266 8.82 -8.93 -8.84
CA GLY A 266 9.96 -8.44 -9.62
C GLY A 266 11.01 -9.53 -9.87
N LEU A 267 11.41 -10.26 -8.83
CA LEU A 267 12.38 -11.35 -8.93
C LEU A 267 11.95 -12.43 -9.92
N LEU A 268 10.65 -12.76 -9.91
CA LEU A 268 10.06 -13.79 -10.79
C LEU A 268 9.53 -13.22 -12.12
N ARG A 269 9.80 -11.94 -12.40
CA ARG A 269 9.38 -11.22 -13.63
C ARG A 269 7.87 -11.34 -13.91
N LEU A 270 7.08 -11.36 -12.85
CA LEU A 270 5.62 -11.41 -12.94
C LEU A 270 5.08 -10.00 -13.18
N ASN A 271 4.23 -9.87 -14.21
CA ASN A 271 3.52 -8.64 -14.56
C ASN A 271 2.35 -8.40 -13.59
N HIS A 272 2.70 -8.21 -12.32
CA HIS A 272 1.77 -8.07 -11.20
C HIS A 272 2.15 -6.83 -10.40
N VAL A 273 1.19 -6.19 -9.75
CA VAL A 273 1.44 -5.06 -8.84
C VAL A 273 0.63 -5.24 -7.56
N TYR A 274 1.22 -4.89 -6.42
CA TYR A 274 0.60 -4.98 -5.11
C TYR A 274 0.41 -3.58 -4.51
N LEU A 275 -0.80 -3.24 -4.07
CA LEU A 275 -1.12 -1.91 -3.53
C LEU A 275 -1.66 -1.94 -2.09
N PRO A 276 -1.48 -0.86 -1.32
CA PRO A 276 -2.26 -0.63 -0.11
C PRO A 276 -3.69 -0.17 -0.46
N PHE A 277 -4.70 -0.79 0.17
CA PHE A 277 -6.11 -0.42 0.03
C PHE A 277 -6.69 -0.02 1.39
N LEU A 278 -6.77 1.30 1.62
CA LEU A 278 -7.37 1.86 2.82
C LEU A 278 -8.90 1.75 2.73
N VAL A 279 -9.47 0.83 3.50
CA VAL A 279 -10.93 0.69 3.63
C VAL A 279 -11.28 0.99 5.08
N GLN A 280 -11.70 2.21 5.40
CA GLN A 280 -12.03 2.57 6.78
C GLN A 280 -13.38 1.99 7.20
N ASP A 281 -14.38 2.08 6.32
CA ASP A 281 -15.73 1.61 6.57
C ASP A 281 -15.93 0.19 6.01
N GLY A 282 -16.01 -0.80 6.91
CA GLY A 282 -16.22 -2.20 6.55
C GLY A 282 -17.56 -2.47 5.85
N SER A 283 -18.54 -1.56 5.90
CA SER A 283 -19.78 -1.69 5.13
C SER A 283 -19.55 -1.57 3.62
N LYS A 284 -18.49 -0.86 3.21
CA LYS A 284 -18.14 -0.63 1.80
C LYS A 284 -17.28 -1.74 1.19
N LEU A 285 -16.86 -2.72 1.99
CA LEU A 285 -15.90 -3.74 1.58
C LEU A 285 -16.39 -4.57 0.38
N GLY A 286 -17.67 -4.95 0.37
CA GLY A 286 -18.27 -5.67 -0.78
C GLY A 286 -18.22 -4.84 -2.07
N HIS A 287 -18.66 -3.58 -2.01
CA HIS A 287 -18.62 -2.67 -3.15
C HIS A 287 -17.20 -2.43 -3.67
N PHE A 288 -16.23 -2.29 -2.76
CA PHE A 288 -14.82 -2.17 -3.11
C PHE A 288 -14.32 -3.42 -3.86
N LEU A 289 -14.60 -4.62 -3.34
CA LEU A 289 -14.18 -5.88 -3.98
C LEU A 289 -14.83 -6.06 -5.35
N ASP A 290 -16.13 -5.76 -5.50
CA ASP A 290 -16.85 -5.82 -6.77
C ASP A 290 -16.23 -4.85 -7.80
N THR A 291 -15.91 -3.64 -7.35
CA THR A 291 -15.29 -2.62 -8.18
C THR A 291 -13.89 -3.04 -8.62
N MET A 292 -13.01 -3.39 -7.68
CA MET A 292 -11.62 -3.71 -8.00
C MET A 292 -11.46 -5.02 -8.77
N THR A 293 -12.36 -5.99 -8.61
CA THR A 293 -12.39 -7.21 -9.43
C THR A 293 -12.55 -6.87 -10.93
N ARG A 294 -13.39 -5.88 -11.27
CA ARG A 294 -13.56 -5.35 -12.64
C ARG A 294 -12.32 -4.62 -13.15
N TYR A 295 -11.47 -4.13 -12.25
CA TYR A 295 -10.23 -3.40 -12.56
C TYR A 295 -8.96 -4.27 -12.46
N GLY A 296 -9.13 -5.60 -12.40
CA GLY A 296 -8.03 -6.55 -12.50
C GLY A 296 -7.47 -7.02 -11.18
N LEU A 297 -8.17 -6.80 -10.06
CA LEU A 297 -7.83 -7.43 -8.78
C LEU A 297 -7.95 -8.96 -8.92
N ARG A 298 -6.87 -9.68 -8.58
CA ARG A 298 -6.83 -11.16 -8.58
C ARG A 298 -6.52 -11.78 -7.23
N GLY A 299 -6.14 -10.97 -6.26
CA GLY A 299 -6.04 -11.42 -4.88
C GLY A 299 -5.80 -10.25 -3.95
N ALA A 300 -6.11 -10.45 -2.68
CA ALA A 300 -5.82 -9.46 -1.67
C ALA A 300 -5.51 -10.10 -0.32
N SER A 301 -4.52 -9.58 0.39
CA SER A 301 -4.41 -9.83 1.83
C SER A 301 -5.42 -8.99 2.58
N VAL A 302 -5.90 -9.49 3.71
CA VAL A 302 -6.85 -8.80 4.59
C VAL A 302 -6.25 -8.71 5.98
N THR A 303 -6.15 -7.50 6.49
CA THR A 303 -5.66 -7.21 7.84
C THR A 303 -6.74 -6.53 8.69
N ILE A 304 -6.37 -6.09 9.88
CA ILE A 304 -7.25 -5.40 10.82
C ILE A 304 -7.94 -4.20 10.13
N PRO A 305 -9.24 -3.98 10.36
CA PRO A 305 -10.18 -4.77 11.17
C PRO A 305 -11.01 -5.80 10.37
N HIS A 306 -10.68 -6.06 9.10
CA HIS A 306 -11.62 -6.67 8.14
C HIS A 306 -11.64 -8.19 8.07
N LYS A 307 -10.73 -8.89 8.77
CA LYS A 307 -10.56 -10.34 8.62
C LYS A 307 -11.84 -11.17 8.86
N GLN A 308 -12.76 -10.70 9.70
CA GLN A 308 -14.04 -11.38 9.94
C GLN A 308 -15.12 -10.86 8.98
N ARG A 309 -15.28 -9.53 8.88
CA ARG A 309 -16.30 -8.89 8.02
C ARG A 309 -16.19 -9.30 6.56
N VAL A 310 -14.97 -9.49 6.06
CA VAL A 310 -14.74 -9.88 4.66
C VAL A 310 -15.40 -11.21 4.31
N MET A 311 -15.59 -12.13 5.27
CA MET A 311 -16.19 -13.44 5.01
C MET A 311 -17.60 -13.34 4.43
N GLU A 312 -18.35 -12.30 4.80
CA GLU A 312 -19.71 -12.03 4.32
C GLU A 312 -19.71 -11.45 2.89
N CYS A 313 -18.55 -11.09 2.34
CA CYS A 313 -18.39 -10.52 1.01
C CYS A 313 -17.81 -11.52 -0.01
N LEU A 314 -17.62 -12.78 0.37
CA LEU A 314 -16.94 -13.81 -0.44
C LEU A 314 -17.93 -14.86 -0.93
N ASP A 315 -17.66 -15.40 -2.12
CA ASP A 315 -18.50 -16.39 -2.78
C ASP A 315 -18.24 -17.81 -2.25
N GLU A 316 -17.03 -18.05 -1.73
CA GLU A 316 -16.61 -19.30 -1.13
C GLU A 316 -15.59 -19.05 -0.02
N LEU A 317 -15.52 -19.96 0.95
CA LEU A 317 -14.50 -19.98 1.98
C LEU A 317 -13.82 -21.35 1.97
N ASP A 318 -12.50 -21.37 2.15
CA ASP A 318 -11.77 -22.57 2.54
C ASP A 318 -12.33 -23.11 3.86
N ASP A 319 -12.43 -24.43 3.99
CA ASP A 319 -12.93 -25.10 5.19
C ASP A 319 -12.14 -24.72 6.44
N ILE A 320 -10.82 -24.56 6.33
CA ILE A 320 -10.00 -24.09 7.46
C ILE A 320 -10.32 -22.63 7.81
N ALA A 321 -10.52 -21.77 6.81
CA ALA A 321 -10.89 -20.37 7.05
C ALA A 321 -12.29 -20.24 7.68
N LYS A 322 -13.24 -21.10 7.29
CA LYS A 322 -14.58 -21.20 7.93
C LYS A 322 -14.44 -21.57 9.41
N GLN A 323 -13.63 -22.59 9.71
CA GLN A 323 -13.42 -23.08 11.08
C GLN A 323 -12.76 -22.03 11.97
N ILE A 324 -11.76 -21.29 11.44
CA ILE A 324 -11.11 -20.19 12.16
C ILE A 324 -12.09 -19.04 12.42
N GLY A 325 -13.06 -18.82 11.53
CA GLY A 325 -13.94 -17.66 11.58
C GLY A 325 -13.23 -16.36 11.19
N ALA A 326 -12.19 -16.44 10.35
CA ALA A 326 -11.46 -15.30 9.83
C ALA A 326 -10.72 -15.61 8.51
N VAL A 327 -10.71 -14.66 7.59
CA VAL A 327 -10.00 -14.69 6.31
C VAL A 327 -8.90 -13.63 6.30
N ASN A 328 -7.67 -14.01 5.94
CA ASN A 328 -6.59 -13.07 5.69
C ASN A 328 -6.17 -13.00 4.21
N THR A 329 -6.74 -13.84 3.35
CA THR A 329 -6.31 -13.98 1.96
C THR A 329 -7.53 -14.20 1.07
N ILE A 330 -7.68 -13.37 0.05
CA ILE A 330 -8.70 -13.51 -0.99
C ILE A 330 -7.99 -13.94 -2.27
N VAL A 331 -8.55 -14.95 -2.94
CA VAL A 331 -8.19 -15.33 -4.30
C VAL A 331 -9.39 -15.07 -5.18
N VAL A 332 -9.19 -14.37 -6.30
CA VAL A 332 -10.26 -14.09 -7.27
C VAL A 332 -10.03 -14.94 -8.51
N ASP A 333 -11.01 -15.77 -8.86
CA ASP A 333 -10.97 -16.57 -10.07
C ASP A 333 -10.99 -15.64 -11.30
N PRO A 334 -9.99 -15.74 -12.20
CA PRO A 334 -9.84 -14.81 -13.31
C PRO A 334 -10.90 -14.97 -14.40
N LEU A 335 -11.58 -16.13 -14.47
CA LEU A 335 -12.58 -16.46 -15.50
C LEU A 335 -13.99 -16.05 -15.06
N THR A 336 -14.33 -16.28 -13.79
CA THR A 336 -15.67 -16.09 -13.23
C THR A 336 -15.78 -14.84 -12.37
N GLY A 337 -14.67 -14.30 -11.87
CA GLY A 337 -14.64 -13.22 -10.89
C GLY A 337 -15.08 -13.65 -9.48
N ARG A 338 -15.34 -14.95 -9.25
CA ARG A 338 -15.72 -15.47 -7.93
C ARG A 338 -14.55 -15.37 -6.96
N ARG A 339 -14.83 -15.04 -5.71
CA ARG A 339 -13.86 -14.76 -4.66
C ARG A 339 -13.88 -15.85 -3.62
N LYS A 340 -12.73 -16.47 -3.38
CA LYS A 340 -12.54 -17.47 -2.32
C LYS A 340 -11.65 -16.95 -1.20
N GLY A 341 -12.08 -17.13 0.04
CA GLY A 341 -11.36 -16.74 1.24
C GLY A 341 -10.52 -17.86 1.83
N TYR A 342 -9.29 -17.56 2.20
CA TYR A 342 -8.32 -18.44 2.85
C TYR A 342 -7.74 -17.80 4.11
N ASN A 343 -7.11 -18.63 4.94
CA ASN A 343 -6.35 -18.16 6.10
C ASN A 343 -4.95 -18.77 6.08
N THR A 344 -3.93 -17.92 5.92
CA THR A 344 -2.51 -18.31 5.95
C THR A 344 -1.80 -17.95 7.26
N ASP A 345 -2.49 -17.26 8.18
CA ASP A 345 -1.92 -16.81 9.46
C ASP A 345 -1.67 -18.01 10.40
N TRP A 346 -2.61 -18.97 10.46
CA TRP A 346 -2.53 -20.09 11.42
C TRP A 346 -1.28 -20.96 11.16
N GLN A 347 -1.08 -21.36 9.91
CA GLN A 347 0.03 -22.23 9.53
C GLN A 347 1.36 -21.51 9.71
N ALA A 348 1.43 -20.24 9.33
CA ALA A 348 2.63 -19.43 9.49
C ALA A 348 3.10 -19.32 10.95
N ALA A 349 2.18 -19.07 11.88
CA ALA A 349 2.51 -18.97 13.30
C ALA A 349 2.94 -20.32 13.90
N ILE A 350 2.19 -21.37 13.60
CA ILE A 350 2.45 -22.71 14.15
C ILE A 350 3.72 -23.34 13.59
N ASP A 351 4.00 -23.15 12.30
CA ASP A 351 5.25 -23.64 11.71
C ASP A 351 6.46 -22.87 12.26
N ALA A 352 6.34 -21.57 12.53
CA ALA A 352 7.40 -20.80 13.19
C ALA A 352 7.70 -21.33 14.62
N VAL A 353 6.66 -21.63 15.39
CA VAL A 353 6.79 -22.22 16.73
C VAL A 353 7.37 -23.64 16.68
N THR A 354 6.89 -24.46 15.76
CA THR A 354 7.34 -25.85 15.57
C THR A 354 8.82 -25.89 15.21
N ASP A 355 9.26 -25.08 14.24
CA ASP A 355 10.67 -25.00 13.84
C ASP A 355 11.59 -24.55 14.99
N ALA A 356 11.11 -23.68 15.88
CA ALA A 356 11.88 -23.26 17.06
C ALA A 356 11.98 -24.36 18.13
N LEU A 357 10.99 -25.26 18.21
CA LEU A 357 11.00 -26.42 19.13
C LEU A 357 11.89 -27.55 18.61
N GLU A 358 11.97 -27.77 17.30
CA GLU A 358 12.74 -28.86 16.69
C GLU A 358 14.27 -28.68 16.77
N ARG A 359 14.75 -27.43 16.88
CA ARG A 359 16.19 -27.12 17.01
C ARG A 359 16.85 -27.69 18.28
N ASP A 360 16.10 -28.30 19.20
CA ASP A 360 16.61 -28.95 20.42
C ASP A 360 17.14 -30.39 20.21
N GLY A 361 17.20 -30.90 18.97
CA GLY A 361 18.02 -32.07 18.62
C GLY A 361 17.68 -33.40 19.32
N LYS A 362 16.49 -33.51 19.94
CA LYS A 362 16.08 -34.72 20.71
C LYS A 362 14.74 -35.32 20.29
N LEU A 363 14.05 -34.74 19.32
CA LEU A 363 12.78 -35.26 18.84
C LEU A 363 12.86 -35.44 17.33
N GLU A 364 13.12 -36.67 16.87
CA GLU A 364 12.60 -37.19 15.58
C GLU A 364 11.06 -37.36 15.68
N THR A 365 10.39 -36.48 16.41
CA THR A 365 8.95 -36.54 16.54
C THR A 365 8.40 -35.85 15.31
N VAL A 366 7.46 -36.53 14.65
CA VAL A 366 6.75 -36.01 13.49
C VAL A 366 6.33 -34.56 13.78
N ARG A 367 6.65 -33.61 12.88
CA ARG A 367 6.25 -32.18 12.93
C ARG A 367 4.82 -31.94 13.43
N SER A 368 3.93 -32.91 13.22
CA SER A 368 2.54 -32.90 13.67
C SER A 368 2.36 -32.96 15.20
N GLU A 369 3.37 -33.34 15.97
CA GLU A 369 3.24 -33.58 17.42
C GLU A 369 4.01 -32.59 18.30
N ALA A 370 4.69 -31.59 17.71
CA ALA A 370 5.56 -30.67 18.45
C ALA A 370 4.84 -29.91 19.58
N LEU A 371 3.53 -29.69 19.45
CA LEU A 371 2.71 -29.02 20.46
C LEU A 371 2.02 -29.97 21.43
N ARG A 372 2.04 -31.30 21.19
CA ARG A 372 1.34 -32.27 22.05
C ARG A 372 1.80 -32.12 23.50
N ARG A 373 0.81 -32.13 24.41
CA ARG A 373 1.01 -31.99 25.88
C ARG A 373 1.62 -30.66 26.34
N ARG A 374 1.84 -29.69 25.44
CA ARG A 374 2.33 -28.36 25.81
C ARG A 374 1.19 -27.45 26.25
N HIS A 375 1.47 -26.63 27.25
CA HIS A 375 0.61 -25.52 27.65
C HIS A 375 0.99 -24.26 26.86
N VAL A 376 0.06 -23.84 25.99
CA VAL A 376 0.16 -22.62 25.19
C VAL A 376 -0.68 -21.53 25.84
N VAL A 377 -0.07 -20.37 26.10
CA VAL A 377 -0.75 -19.16 26.53
C VAL A 377 -0.79 -18.19 25.36
N LEU A 378 -1.99 -17.75 24.98
CA LEU A 378 -2.21 -16.79 23.90
C LEU A 378 -2.76 -15.47 24.45
N LEU A 379 -2.05 -14.38 24.17
CA LEU A 379 -2.46 -13.03 24.49
C LEU A 379 -3.21 -12.43 23.29
N GLY A 380 -4.47 -12.05 23.50
CA GLY A 380 -5.37 -11.48 22.51
C GLY A 380 -6.50 -12.42 22.09
N ALA A 381 -7.58 -11.82 21.57
CA ALA A 381 -8.74 -12.53 21.00
C ALA A 381 -9.24 -11.83 19.71
N GLY A 382 -8.30 -11.36 18.88
CA GLY A 382 -8.55 -10.77 17.56
C GLY A 382 -8.44 -11.79 16.42
N GLY A 383 -8.46 -11.32 15.16
CA GLY A 383 -8.37 -12.21 13.98
C GLY A 383 -7.08 -13.03 13.91
N ALA A 384 -5.93 -12.46 14.28
CA ALA A 384 -4.67 -13.19 14.38
C ALA A 384 -4.70 -14.23 15.52
N ALA A 385 -5.25 -13.84 16.69
CA ALA A 385 -5.45 -14.74 17.81
C ALA A 385 -6.31 -15.94 17.44
N ARG A 386 -7.40 -15.73 16.68
CA ARG A 386 -8.27 -16.80 16.19
C ARG A 386 -7.50 -17.83 15.37
N ALA A 387 -6.67 -17.37 14.43
CA ALA A 387 -5.86 -18.23 13.61
C ALA A 387 -4.79 -18.99 14.41
N ILE A 388 -4.10 -18.31 15.33
CA ILE A 388 -3.07 -18.93 16.19
C ILE A 388 -3.70 -19.97 17.13
N ALA A 389 -4.80 -19.62 17.79
CA ALA A 389 -5.54 -20.49 18.70
C ALA A 389 -6.04 -21.76 17.98
N PHE A 390 -6.68 -21.58 16.82
CA PHE A 390 -7.08 -22.69 15.97
C PHE A 390 -5.88 -23.57 15.61
N GLY A 391 -4.78 -22.97 15.16
CA GLY A 391 -3.59 -23.73 14.77
C GLY A 391 -2.99 -24.56 15.92
N ALA A 392 -3.00 -24.01 17.15
CA ALA A 392 -2.51 -24.71 18.34
C ALA A 392 -3.39 -25.92 18.69
N VAL A 393 -4.72 -25.75 18.67
CA VAL A 393 -5.69 -26.82 18.92
C VAL A 393 -5.67 -27.86 17.80
N HIS A 394 -5.57 -27.41 16.54
CA HIS A 394 -5.51 -28.28 15.37
C HIS A 394 -4.23 -29.14 15.34
N ARG A 395 -3.14 -28.68 15.96
CA ARG A 395 -1.92 -29.48 16.22
C ARG A 395 -1.92 -30.14 17.60
N HIS A 396 -3.09 -30.27 18.22
CA HIS A 396 -3.32 -31.02 19.46
C HIS A 396 -2.45 -30.56 20.63
N CYS A 397 -2.38 -29.24 20.89
CA CYS A 397 -1.74 -28.77 22.12
C CYS A 397 -2.43 -29.36 23.37
N GLY A 398 -1.68 -29.50 24.47
CA GLY A 398 -2.22 -30.11 25.68
C GLY A 398 -3.25 -29.20 26.37
N LYS A 399 -2.89 -27.93 26.48
CA LYS A 399 -3.72 -26.88 27.07
C LYS A 399 -3.54 -25.58 26.30
N LEU A 400 -4.63 -24.86 26.06
CA LEU A 400 -4.63 -23.51 25.50
C LEU A 400 -5.34 -22.56 26.48
N THR A 401 -4.59 -21.60 27.01
CA THR A 401 -5.13 -20.49 27.80
C THR A 401 -5.19 -19.22 26.94
N VAL A 402 -6.39 -18.75 26.61
CA VAL A 402 -6.61 -17.49 25.89
C VAL A 402 -6.86 -16.37 26.89
N ILE A 403 -6.07 -15.30 26.76
CA ILE A 403 -6.13 -14.14 27.65
C ILE A 403 -6.50 -12.93 26.83
N ASN A 404 -7.50 -12.18 27.28
CA ASN A 404 -7.86 -10.92 26.66
C ASN A 404 -8.32 -9.91 27.71
N ARG A 405 -8.15 -8.62 27.42
CA ARG A 405 -8.63 -7.53 28.29
C ARG A 405 -10.14 -7.65 28.54
N THR A 406 -10.89 -7.98 27.49
CA THR A 406 -12.33 -8.25 27.56
C THR A 406 -12.52 -9.77 27.62
N LEU A 407 -12.88 -10.30 28.78
CA LEU A 407 -12.96 -11.74 29.07
C LEU A 407 -13.92 -12.46 28.10
N GLU A 408 -15.03 -11.83 27.77
CA GLU A 408 -16.09 -12.37 26.92
C GLU A 408 -15.55 -12.73 25.52
N ARG A 409 -14.57 -11.95 25.02
CA ARG A 409 -13.93 -12.25 23.73
C ARG A 409 -13.02 -13.48 23.81
N ALA A 410 -12.32 -13.69 24.92
CA ALA A 410 -11.52 -14.90 25.13
C ALA A 410 -12.42 -16.13 25.28
N GLN A 411 -13.54 -16.00 26.02
CA GLN A 411 -14.54 -17.06 26.17
C GLN A 411 -15.19 -17.41 24.83
N SER A 412 -15.58 -16.42 24.03
CA SER A 412 -16.10 -16.65 22.68
C SER A 412 -15.11 -17.43 21.81
N LEU A 413 -13.83 -17.04 21.81
CA LEU A 413 -12.81 -17.77 21.06
C LEU A 413 -12.63 -19.21 21.55
N VAL A 414 -12.55 -19.43 22.86
CA VAL A 414 -12.46 -20.79 23.43
C VAL A 414 -13.69 -21.63 23.05
N ASN A 415 -14.90 -21.07 23.15
CA ASN A 415 -16.13 -21.77 22.80
C ASN A 415 -16.16 -22.20 21.34
N ASP A 416 -15.66 -21.35 20.43
CA ASP A 416 -15.54 -21.68 19.01
C ASP A 416 -14.56 -22.87 18.77
N LEU A 417 -13.63 -23.10 19.70
CA LEU A 417 -12.59 -24.13 19.59
C LEU A 417 -12.96 -25.49 20.22
N VAL A 418 -14.01 -25.55 21.05
CA VAL A 418 -14.42 -26.77 21.78
C VAL A 418 -14.65 -27.96 20.84
N ALA A 419 -15.09 -27.70 19.60
CA ALA A 419 -15.36 -28.74 18.63
C ALA A 419 -14.09 -29.41 18.04
N PHE A 420 -12.88 -28.87 18.27
CA PHE A 420 -11.67 -29.21 17.51
C PHE A 420 -10.65 -30.10 18.24
N GLY A 421 -11.02 -30.79 19.31
CA GLY A 421 -10.20 -31.87 19.88
C GLY A 421 -10.23 -31.96 21.41
N GLU A 422 -9.28 -32.70 21.96
CA GLU A 422 -9.15 -32.98 23.41
C GLU A 422 -8.29 -31.94 24.15
N THR A 423 -7.99 -30.80 23.54
CA THR A 423 -7.20 -29.73 24.18
C THR A 423 -7.95 -29.18 25.39
N GLU A 424 -7.29 -29.03 26.54
CA GLU A 424 -7.86 -28.27 27.66
C GLU A 424 -7.94 -26.78 27.27
N LEU A 425 -9.15 -26.24 27.13
CA LEU A 425 -9.35 -24.86 26.74
C LEU A 425 -9.74 -23.99 27.94
N VAL A 426 -9.03 -22.88 28.14
CA VAL A 426 -9.26 -21.96 29.26
C VAL A 426 -9.30 -20.53 28.75
N ALA A 427 -10.30 -19.76 29.16
CA ALA A 427 -10.38 -18.32 28.93
C ALA A 427 -10.16 -17.57 30.25
N ARG A 428 -9.29 -16.55 30.25
CA ARG A 428 -9.02 -15.72 31.44
C ARG A 428 -8.97 -14.23 31.10
N SER A 429 -9.28 -13.41 32.10
CA SER A 429 -8.95 -11.98 32.09
C SER A 429 -7.43 -11.82 32.29
N LEU A 430 -6.87 -10.69 31.85
CA LEU A 430 -5.44 -10.41 32.10
C LEU A 430 -5.14 -10.35 33.60
N GLU A 431 -6.05 -9.76 34.39
CA GLU A 431 -5.90 -9.63 35.85
C GLU A 431 -5.85 -11.00 36.54
N ASP A 432 -6.79 -11.89 36.22
CA ASP A 432 -6.82 -13.23 36.81
C ASP A 432 -5.61 -14.07 36.44
N PHE A 433 -5.17 -13.98 35.17
CA PHE A 433 -3.98 -14.68 34.74
C PHE A 433 -2.74 -14.19 35.50
N CYS A 434 -2.55 -12.88 35.61
CA CYS A 434 -1.43 -12.30 36.36
C CYS A 434 -1.48 -12.70 37.84
N ARG A 435 -2.65 -12.66 38.48
CA ARG A 435 -2.82 -13.09 39.88
C ARG A 435 -2.36 -14.52 40.11
N ILE A 436 -2.64 -15.43 39.18
CA ILE A 436 -2.25 -16.84 39.26
C ILE A 436 -0.74 -16.99 39.02
N GLN A 437 -0.22 -16.41 37.94
CA GLN A 437 1.18 -16.63 37.54
C GLN A 437 2.21 -15.91 38.43
N LEU A 438 1.80 -14.85 39.13
CA LEU A 438 2.65 -14.15 40.09
C LEU A 438 2.68 -14.82 41.48
N ASN A 439 1.79 -15.80 41.74
CA ASN A 439 1.74 -16.52 43.00
C ASN A 439 2.43 -17.89 42.89
N PRO A 440 3.56 -18.13 43.60
CA PRO A 440 4.30 -19.39 43.53
C PRO A 440 3.48 -20.65 43.85
N GLU A 441 2.41 -20.54 44.64
CA GLU A 441 1.56 -21.68 45.04
C GLU A 441 0.53 -22.05 43.96
N THR A 442 0.21 -21.13 43.04
CA THR A 442 -0.83 -21.33 42.01
C THR A 442 -0.31 -21.17 40.59
N ARG A 443 0.94 -20.74 40.41
CA ARG A 443 1.61 -20.59 39.12
C ARG A 443 1.54 -21.89 38.32
N GLU A 444 1.04 -21.79 37.10
CA GLU A 444 0.96 -22.92 36.18
C GLU A 444 2.23 -22.96 35.32
N HIS A 445 2.76 -24.16 35.03
CA HIS A 445 3.86 -24.31 34.07
C HIS A 445 3.38 -23.92 32.66
N ILE A 446 4.14 -23.05 31.98
CA ILE A 446 3.84 -22.59 30.62
C ILE A 446 5.01 -22.96 29.71
N ASP A 447 4.72 -23.66 28.62
CA ASP A 447 5.73 -24.01 27.63
C ASP A 447 5.92 -22.91 26.59
N ILE A 448 4.82 -22.28 26.16
CA ILE A 448 4.80 -21.34 25.04
C ILE A 448 3.89 -20.16 25.38
N LEU A 449 4.43 -18.94 25.24
CA LEU A 449 3.69 -17.69 25.33
C LEU A 449 3.65 -17.03 23.95
N MET A 450 2.45 -16.78 23.43
CA MET A 450 2.22 -16.17 22.13
C MET A 450 1.51 -14.82 22.30
N ASN A 451 2.13 -13.71 21.91
CA ASN A 451 1.48 -12.42 21.82
C ASN A 451 0.85 -12.23 20.42
N SER A 452 -0.45 -11.91 20.41
CA SER A 452 -1.20 -11.53 19.20
C SER A 452 -1.98 -10.22 19.38
N THR A 453 -1.67 -9.48 20.46
CA THR A 453 -2.17 -8.12 20.69
C THR A 453 -1.34 -7.11 19.91
N SER A 454 -1.76 -5.86 19.90
CA SER A 454 -0.98 -4.73 19.35
C SER A 454 -0.09 -4.04 20.40
N ILE A 455 0.00 -4.57 21.63
CA ILE A 455 0.79 -3.97 22.72
C ILE A 455 2.28 -4.18 22.45
N GLY A 456 3.05 -3.09 22.37
CA GLY A 456 4.47 -3.11 22.00
C GLY A 456 4.73 -2.86 20.51
N MET A 457 3.69 -2.62 19.71
CA MET A 457 3.80 -2.26 18.29
C MET A 457 4.16 -0.78 18.15
N TYR A 458 4.96 -0.44 17.14
CA TYR A 458 5.23 0.95 16.79
C TYR A 458 3.92 1.74 16.58
N PRO A 459 3.80 2.97 17.10
CA PRO A 459 4.84 3.77 17.77
C PRO A 459 4.97 3.52 19.29
N GLU A 460 4.07 2.76 19.91
CA GLU A 460 4.02 2.55 21.36
C GLU A 460 4.85 1.34 21.81
N THR A 461 6.16 1.40 21.59
CA THR A 461 7.08 0.25 21.75
C THR A 461 7.50 -0.04 23.18
N ASP A 462 7.23 0.86 24.13
CA ASP A 462 7.69 0.76 25.52
C ASP A 462 6.76 -0.04 26.45
N THR A 463 5.72 -0.65 25.92
CA THR A 463 4.74 -1.44 26.67
C THR A 463 4.94 -2.94 26.45
N ILE A 464 4.58 -3.73 27.46
CA ILE A 464 4.53 -5.20 27.36
C ILE A 464 3.15 -5.70 27.80
N PRO A 465 2.64 -6.79 27.22
CA PRO A 465 1.27 -7.25 27.47
C PRO A 465 1.11 -8.01 28.80
N ILE A 466 2.22 -8.40 29.45
CA ILE A 466 2.25 -9.13 30.72
C ILE A 466 3.41 -8.65 31.61
N PRO A 467 3.34 -8.81 32.95
CA PRO A 467 4.47 -8.58 33.85
C PRO A 467 5.69 -9.44 33.48
N LYS A 468 6.90 -8.87 33.61
CA LYS A 468 8.16 -9.56 33.27
C LYS A 468 8.45 -10.77 34.17
N GLU A 469 7.89 -10.78 35.37
CA GLU A 469 8.04 -11.83 36.39
C GLU A 469 7.35 -13.15 35.99
N ILE A 470 6.52 -13.11 34.94
CA ILE A 470 5.91 -14.30 34.33
C ILE A 470 6.87 -14.98 33.35
N LEU A 471 7.90 -14.27 32.85
CA LEU A 471 8.89 -14.84 31.94
C LEU A 471 9.84 -15.78 32.71
N GLU A 472 10.10 -16.96 32.17
CA GLU A 472 10.99 -17.96 32.75
C GLU A 472 11.96 -18.52 31.69
N PRO A 473 13.20 -18.89 32.05
CA PRO A 473 14.22 -19.30 31.08
C PRO A 473 13.80 -20.43 30.11
N HIS A 474 12.89 -21.33 30.54
CA HIS A 474 12.43 -22.45 29.72
C HIS A 474 11.36 -22.06 28.67
N LEU A 475 10.76 -20.86 28.82
CA LEU A 475 9.63 -20.41 28.01
C LEU A 475 10.06 -20.12 26.57
N LEU A 476 9.24 -20.54 25.60
CA LEU A 476 9.29 -20.04 24.24
C LEU A 476 8.34 -18.86 24.10
N VAL A 477 8.87 -17.68 23.77
CA VAL A 477 8.09 -16.45 23.58
C VAL A 477 7.99 -16.11 22.10
N PHE A 478 6.77 -16.10 21.58
CA PHE A 478 6.42 -15.69 20.23
C PHE A 478 5.69 -14.35 20.28
N ASP A 479 6.04 -13.42 19.38
CA ASP A 479 5.34 -12.16 19.24
C ASP A 479 4.92 -11.95 17.79
N ALA A 480 3.62 -11.78 17.52
CA ALA A 480 3.10 -11.54 16.17
C ALA A 480 3.44 -10.12 15.65
N ILE A 481 3.85 -9.21 16.53
CA ILE A 481 4.29 -7.87 16.16
C ILE A 481 5.64 -7.98 15.45
N TYR A 482 5.70 -7.48 14.21
CA TYR A 482 6.92 -7.45 13.41
C TYR A 482 7.58 -6.06 13.34
N ASN A 483 6.87 -5.01 13.77
CA ASN A 483 7.40 -3.65 13.82
C ASN A 483 7.18 -3.05 15.23
N PRO A 484 8.24 -2.92 16.05
CA PRO A 484 9.65 -3.18 15.74
C PRO A 484 9.98 -4.69 15.68
N ILE A 485 11.13 -5.05 15.08
CA ILE A 485 11.62 -6.44 15.01
C ILE A 485 11.83 -7.02 16.42
N GLU A 486 12.53 -6.27 17.27
CA GLU A 486 12.72 -6.62 18.69
C GLU A 486 11.76 -5.80 19.54
N THR A 487 10.58 -6.37 19.85
CA THR A 487 9.67 -5.75 20.82
C THR A 487 10.23 -5.79 22.23
N LYS A 488 9.74 -4.92 23.12
CA LYS A 488 10.14 -4.93 24.53
C LYS A 488 9.87 -6.27 25.21
N LEU A 489 8.81 -6.98 24.80
CA LEU A 489 8.51 -8.33 25.27
C LEU A 489 9.64 -9.30 24.88
N LEU A 490 10.03 -9.33 23.60
CA LEU A 490 11.09 -10.22 23.12
C LEU A 490 12.46 -9.87 23.73
N LYS A 491 12.75 -8.58 23.90
CA LYS A 491 13.98 -8.11 24.57
C LYS A 491 14.08 -8.62 26.00
N LEU A 492 13.03 -8.44 26.80
CA LEU A 492 12.99 -8.91 28.19
C LEU A 492 13.01 -10.43 28.27
N ALA A 493 12.28 -11.12 27.39
CA ALA A 493 12.30 -12.58 27.31
C ALA A 493 13.72 -13.11 27.07
N ARG A 494 14.46 -12.54 26.12
CA ARG A 494 15.84 -12.91 25.85
C ARG A 494 16.77 -12.62 27.04
N GLN A 495 16.58 -11.50 27.74
CA GLN A 495 17.34 -11.18 28.95
C GLN A 495 17.08 -12.16 30.10
N THR A 496 15.87 -12.70 30.20
CA THR A 496 15.49 -13.76 31.16
C THR A 496 15.99 -15.14 30.74
N GLY A 497 16.55 -15.30 29.54
CA GLY A 497 17.03 -16.58 29.00
C GLY A 497 15.99 -17.36 28.21
N CYS A 498 14.80 -16.79 27.97
CA CYS A 498 13.79 -17.40 27.12
C CYS A 498 14.29 -17.50 25.68
N ARG A 499 13.75 -18.47 24.94
CA ARG A 499 13.86 -18.48 23.48
C ARG A 499 12.81 -17.55 22.89
N THR A 500 13.15 -16.87 21.80
CA THR A 500 12.27 -15.88 21.19
C THR A 500 12.05 -16.12 19.70
N ILE A 501 10.83 -15.84 19.23
CA ILE A 501 10.44 -15.80 17.82
C ILE A 501 9.82 -14.43 17.56
N ASP A 502 10.42 -13.66 16.67
CA ASP A 502 9.90 -12.37 16.25
C ASP A 502 8.77 -12.48 15.22
N GLY A 503 8.02 -11.39 15.05
CA GLY A 503 6.88 -11.36 14.15
C GLY A 503 7.24 -11.42 12.68
N VAL A 504 8.51 -11.17 12.30
CA VAL A 504 8.96 -11.25 10.90
C VAL A 504 8.84 -12.69 10.41
N GLU A 505 9.12 -13.69 11.26
CA GLU A 505 8.94 -15.11 10.91
C GLU A 505 7.50 -15.43 10.49
N MET A 506 6.51 -15.03 11.30
CA MET A 506 5.09 -15.23 10.95
C MET A 506 4.71 -14.41 9.71
N PHE A 507 5.10 -13.13 9.67
CA PHE A 507 4.73 -12.20 8.61
C PHE A 507 5.22 -12.67 7.23
N VAL A 508 6.46 -13.13 7.13
CA VAL A 508 7.04 -13.62 5.87
C VAL A 508 6.42 -14.94 5.46
N ARG A 509 6.19 -15.87 6.40
CA ARG A 509 5.58 -17.18 6.09
C ARG A 509 4.14 -17.04 5.58
N GLN A 510 3.32 -16.20 6.23
CA GLN A 510 1.94 -16.00 5.77
C GLN A 510 1.88 -15.33 4.39
N ALA A 511 2.82 -14.41 4.11
CA ALA A 511 2.93 -13.75 2.81
C ALA A 511 3.43 -14.69 1.72
N ALA A 512 4.37 -15.59 2.04
CA ALA A 512 4.84 -16.61 1.11
C ALA A 512 3.71 -17.58 0.71
N ALA A 513 2.86 -17.96 1.67
CA ALA A 513 1.67 -18.78 1.39
C ALA A 513 0.66 -18.03 0.51
N GLN A 514 0.41 -16.74 0.79
CA GLN A 514 -0.42 -15.88 -0.06
C GLN A 514 0.10 -15.79 -1.50
N PHE A 515 1.40 -15.52 -1.65
CA PHE A 515 2.06 -15.49 -2.95
C PHE A 515 1.85 -16.80 -3.73
N THR A 516 2.00 -17.93 -3.04
CA THR A 516 1.84 -19.27 -3.64
C THR A 516 0.38 -19.50 -4.06
N LEU A 517 -0.60 -19.12 -3.24
CA LEU A 517 -2.02 -19.22 -3.56
C LEU A 517 -2.40 -18.39 -4.81
N TRP A 518 -1.80 -17.21 -4.98
CA TRP A 518 -2.12 -16.32 -6.09
C TRP A 518 -1.44 -16.68 -7.40
N THR A 519 -0.21 -17.18 -7.33
CA THR A 519 0.65 -17.36 -8.51
C THR A 519 0.81 -18.82 -8.92
N GLY A 520 0.53 -19.76 -8.01
CA GLY A 520 0.87 -21.18 -8.19
C GLY A 520 2.37 -21.47 -8.16
N LEU A 521 3.22 -20.48 -7.89
CA LEU A 521 4.67 -20.60 -7.85
C LEU A 521 5.18 -20.63 -6.41
N THR A 522 6.33 -21.25 -6.19
CA THR A 522 7.03 -21.21 -4.90
C THR A 522 7.50 -19.79 -4.61
N ALA A 523 7.13 -19.25 -3.44
CA ALA A 523 7.55 -17.93 -3.02
C ALA A 523 9.06 -17.86 -2.70
N PRO A 524 9.77 -16.78 -3.11
CA PRO A 524 11.17 -16.53 -2.75
C PRO A 524 11.28 -16.05 -1.30
N ILE A 525 11.08 -16.97 -0.35
CA ILE A 525 10.88 -16.64 1.07
C ILE A 525 12.08 -15.95 1.73
N GLN A 526 13.31 -16.27 1.29
CA GLN A 526 14.53 -15.69 1.85
C GLN A 526 14.69 -14.23 1.41
N GLU A 527 14.38 -13.93 0.17
CA GLU A 527 14.43 -12.59 -0.40
C GLU A 527 13.29 -11.72 0.15
N MET A 528 12.10 -12.30 0.33
CA MET A 528 11.00 -11.63 1.05
C MET A 528 11.42 -11.27 2.47
N ARG A 529 12.09 -12.19 3.19
CA ARG A 529 12.62 -11.92 4.54
C ARG A 529 13.67 -10.81 4.53
N ALA A 530 14.64 -10.87 3.63
CA ALA A 530 15.69 -9.87 3.51
C ALA A 530 15.10 -8.46 3.26
N THR A 531 14.06 -8.37 2.42
CA THR A 531 13.33 -7.12 2.15
C THR A 531 12.73 -6.54 3.44
N VAL A 532 12.05 -7.35 4.25
CA VAL A 532 11.45 -6.89 5.52
C VAL A 532 12.52 -6.40 6.48
N MET A 533 13.61 -7.16 6.64
CA MET A 533 14.69 -6.82 7.56
C MET A 533 15.39 -5.52 7.15
N GLN A 534 15.60 -5.30 5.85
CA GLN A 534 16.21 -4.08 5.33
C GLN A 534 15.32 -2.86 5.56
N GLU A 535 14.04 -2.95 5.20
CA GLU A 535 13.08 -1.83 5.32
C GLU A 535 12.88 -1.44 6.79
N LEU A 536 12.67 -2.41 7.68
CA LEU A 536 12.55 -2.15 9.12
C LEU A 536 13.85 -1.62 9.73
N GLY A 537 15.01 -2.06 9.24
CA GLY A 537 16.32 -1.53 9.65
C GLY A 537 16.51 -0.07 9.26
N GLN A 538 16.04 0.35 8.07
CA GLN A 538 16.05 1.75 7.65
C GLN A 538 15.07 2.60 8.46
N MET A 539 13.86 2.07 8.72
CA MET A 539 12.86 2.75 9.55
C MET A 539 13.34 2.99 10.98
N ALA A 540 14.18 2.11 11.54
CA ALA A 540 14.73 2.29 12.89
C ALA A 540 15.86 3.34 12.97
N GLN A 541 16.40 3.80 11.84
CA GLN A 541 17.44 4.84 11.78
C GLN A 541 16.88 6.26 11.63
N HIS A 542 15.57 6.36 11.38
CA HIS A 542 14.80 7.60 11.24
C HIS A 542 13.86 7.77 12.42
#